data_AF-A0A7R9A712-F1
#
_entry.id   AF-A0A7R9A712-F1
#
_cell.length_a   1.000
_cell.length_b   1.000
_cell.length_c   1.000
_cell.angle_alpha   90.00
_cell.angle_beta   90.00
_cell.angle_gamma   90.00
#
_symmetry.space_group_name_H-M   'P 1'
#
loop_
_entity.id
_entity.type
_entity.pdbx_description
1 polymer ?
#
loop_
_entity_poly.entity_id
_entity_poly.type
_entity_poly.pdbx_seq_one_letter_code
_entity_poly.pdbx_strand_id
1 'polypeptide(L)'
;MRSYLLNAQKNAKRLIGRKFDDASVLSDMKHWPFTVVNDNGKPKIQVSYKGEMKTFSPEEISSMVLTKMKETAEEYLGKTVTDAVVTVPAYFNNSQRQATKDAGRIAGLNVLHIMNEPTAAAIAYGLNNKVRSGSNVLIFDVGGGTFDVSILLIKNKNFEVKSTGGNTHLGGEDFNNRMVDHFVEVICDKWIESGLTSISCFVLIPDEGKKDVAL
;
A
#
# COMPACT_ATOMS: atom_id res chain seq x y z
N MET A 1 -4.42 9.95 -16.74
CA MET A 1 -5.58 9.08 -16.37
C MET A 1 -5.15 7.72 -15.81
N ARG A 2 -4.24 6.96 -16.46
CA ARG A 2 -3.67 5.71 -15.89
C ARG A 2 -2.94 5.91 -14.55
N SER A 3 -2.28 7.06 -14.36
CA SER A 3 -1.56 7.42 -13.12
C SER A 3 -2.47 7.58 -11.89
N TYR A 4 -3.61 8.25 -12.03
CA TYR A 4 -4.54 8.52 -10.91
C TYR A 4 -5.16 7.25 -10.33
N LEU A 5 -5.58 6.31 -11.20
CA LEU A 5 -6.11 5.01 -10.76
C LEU A 5 -5.03 4.14 -10.11
N LEU A 6 -3.80 4.19 -10.61
CA LEU A 6 -2.67 3.48 -10.02
C LEU A 6 -2.34 4.04 -8.62
N ASN A 7 -2.35 5.37 -8.46
CA ASN A 7 -2.09 6.01 -7.17
C ASN A 7 -3.24 5.80 -6.17
N ALA A 8 -4.50 5.78 -6.64
CA ALA A 8 -5.66 5.40 -5.84
C ALA A 8 -5.57 3.94 -5.37
N GLN A 9 -5.14 3.01 -6.22
CA GLN A 9 -4.91 1.61 -5.86
C GLN A 9 -3.84 1.45 -4.79
N LYS A 10 -2.71 2.15 -4.93
CA LYS A 10 -1.61 2.09 -3.94
C LYS A 10 -2.05 2.55 -2.56
N ASN A 11 -2.87 3.59 -2.49
CA ASN A 11 -3.21 4.25 -1.23
C ASN A 11 -4.54 3.80 -0.62
N ALA A 12 -5.34 2.99 -1.31
CA ALA A 12 -6.59 2.45 -0.76
C ALA A 12 -6.38 1.69 0.57
N LYS A 13 -5.26 0.97 0.74
CA LYS A 13 -4.89 0.29 2.00
C LYS A 13 -4.78 1.25 3.19
N ARG A 14 -4.45 2.53 2.97
CA ARG A 14 -4.37 3.55 4.03
C ARG A 14 -5.76 4.03 4.47
N LEU A 15 -6.77 3.94 3.60
CA LEU A 15 -8.15 4.38 3.85
C LEU A 15 -9.08 3.26 4.34
N ILE A 16 -8.79 2.00 4.00
CA ILE A 16 -9.70 0.89 4.24
C ILE A 16 -10.08 0.75 5.72
N GLY A 17 -11.39 0.65 5.99
CA GLY A 17 -11.96 0.51 7.34
C GLY A 17 -11.77 1.72 8.28
N ARG A 18 -11.30 2.87 7.79
CA ARG A 18 -11.16 4.12 8.54
C ARG A 18 -12.38 5.02 8.38
N LYS A 19 -12.51 6.00 9.28
CA LYS A 19 -13.47 7.11 9.13
C LYS A 19 -12.83 8.26 8.37
N PHE A 20 -13.65 9.10 7.74
CA PHE A 20 -13.17 10.25 6.99
C PHE A 20 -12.44 11.27 7.88
N ASP A 21 -12.89 11.41 9.13
CA ASP A 21 -12.37 12.34 10.13
C ASP A 21 -11.18 11.78 10.94
N ASP A 22 -10.72 10.56 10.65
CA ASP A 22 -9.50 10.03 11.26
C ASP A 22 -8.31 10.95 10.95
N ALA A 23 -7.55 11.34 11.98
CA ALA A 23 -6.42 12.25 11.83
C ALA A 23 -5.38 11.76 10.80
N SER A 24 -5.16 10.45 10.71
CA SER A 24 -4.29 9.86 9.69
C SER A 24 -4.84 10.04 8.28
N VAL A 25 -6.16 9.92 8.08
CA VAL A 25 -6.80 10.12 6.78
C VAL A 25 -6.66 11.58 6.36
N LEU A 26 -6.99 12.51 7.26
CA LEU A 26 -6.86 13.95 7.00
C LEU A 26 -5.42 14.39 6.73
N SER A 27 -4.44 13.74 7.36
CA SER A 27 -3.02 13.97 7.07
C SER A 27 -2.63 13.43 5.70
N ASP A 28 -2.97 12.17 5.39
CA ASP A 28 -2.58 11.50 4.16
C ASP A 28 -3.21 12.16 2.91
N MET A 29 -4.46 12.63 3.02
CA MET A 29 -5.17 13.33 1.95
C MET A 29 -4.45 14.55 1.40
N LYS A 30 -3.59 15.20 2.19
CA LYS A 30 -2.82 16.38 1.76
C LYS A 30 -1.74 16.04 0.73
N HIS A 31 -1.37 14.77 0.63
CA HIS A 31 -0.25 14.29 -0.17
C HIS A 31 -0.70 13.48 -1.38
N TRP A 32 -2.01 13.34 -1.63
CA TRP A 32 -2.52 12.49 -2.69
C TRP A 32 -2.93 13.24 -3.96
N PRO A 33 -2.70 12.65 -5.15
CA PRO A 33 -3.13 13.18 -6.45
C PRO A 33 -4.64 13.27 -6.63
N PHE A 34 -5.39 12.52 -5.81
CA PHE A 34 -6.80 12.24 -6.01
C PHE A 34 -7.63 12.80 -4.87
N THR A 35 -8.87 13.14 -5.19
CA THR A 35 -9.82 13.65 -4.22
C THR A 35 -10.38 12.51 -3.39
N VAL A 36 -10.40 12.69 -2.07
CA VAL A 36 -11.16 11.85 -1.15
C VAL A 36 -12.35 12.67 -0.65
N VAL A 37 -13.54 12.12 -0.77
CA VAL A 37 -14.80 12.74 -0.36
C VAL A 37 -15.38 12.01 0.84
N ASN A 38 -16.11 12.75 1.68
CA ASN A 38 -16.85 12.18 2.80
C ASN A 38 -18.21 11.69 2.31
N ASP A 39 -18.49 10.40 2.48
CA ASP A 39 -19.81 9.82 2.27
C ASP A 39 -20.29 9.20 3.58
N ASN A 40 -21.17 9.92 4.29
CA ASN A 40 -21.74 9.50 5.58
C ASN A 40 -20.70 9.07 6.63
N GLY A 41 -19.61 9.82 6.74
CA GLY A 41 -18.50 9.58 7.66
C GLY A 41 -17.44 8.60 7.14
N LYS A 42 -17.62 8.01 5.96
CA LYS A 42 -16.66 7.10 5.33
C LYS A 42 -15.89 7.80 4.21
N PRO A 43 -14.57 7.59 4.10
CA PRO A 43 -13.80 8.14 3.00
C PRO A 43 -14.08 7.38 1.71
N LYS A 44 -14.33 8.09 0.62
CA LYS A 44 -14.43 7.54 -0.75
C LYS A 44 -13.47 8.24 -1.69
N ILE A 45 -12.85 7.48 -2.57
CA ILE A 45 -11.95 8.00 -3.59
C ILE A 45 -12.80 8.46 -4.78
N GLN A 46 -12.68 9.73 -5.17
CA GLN A 46 -13.36 10.29 -6.31
C GLN A 46 -12.42 10.38 -7.52
N VAL A 47 -12.82 9.80 -8.65
CA VAL A 47 -12.04 9.78 -9.90
C VAL A 47 -12.92 10.04 -11.11
N SER A 48 -12.34 10.62 -12.16
CA SER A 48 -12.97 10.66 -13.49
C SER A 48 -12.75 9.33 -14.21
N TYR A 49 -13.83 8.65 -14.56
CA TYR A 49 -13.80 7.38 -15.29
C TYR A 49 -14.76 7.43 -16.47
N LYS A 50 -14.22 7.23 -17.69
CA LYS A 50 -14.96 7.31 -18.96
C LYS A 50 -15.74 8.63 -19.14
N GLY A 51 -15.17 9.74 -18.69
CA GLY A 51 -15.79 11.07 -18.79
C GLY A 51 -16.79 11.41 -17.68
N GLU A 52 -17.07 10.47 -16.76
CA GLU A 52 -17.98 10.69 -15.63
C GLU A 52 -17.22 10.73 -14.31
N MET A 53 -17.67 11.56 -13.37
CA MET A 53 -17.17 11.55 -12.01
C MET A 53 -17.78 10.38 -11.24
N LYS A 54 -16.93 9.50 -10.70
CA LYS A 54 -17.34 8.34 -9.89
C LYS A 54 -16.64 8.36 -8.55
N THR A 55 -17.32 7.82 -7.55
CA THR A 55 -16.77 7.61 -6.21
C THR A 55 -16.70 6.12 -5.93
N PHE A 56 -15.61 5.69 -5.32
CA PHE A 56 -15.37 4.31 -4.95
C PHE A 56 -14.99 4.23 -3.48
N SER A 57 -15.51 3.24 -2.77
CA SER A 57 -15.02 2.93 -1.44
C SER A 57 -13.61 2.31 -1.51
N PRO A 58 -12.81 2.40 -0.44
CA PRO A 58 -11.53 1.71 -0.36
C PRO A 58 -11.64 0.20 -0.57
N GLU A 59 -12.74 -0.41 -0.14
CA GLU A 59 -13.05 -1.83 -0.34
C GLU A 59 -13.29 -2.15 -1.82
N GLU A 60 -13.99 -1.29 -2.57
CA GLU A 60 -14.19 -1.44 -4.02
C GLU A 60 -12.88 -1.31 -4.80
N ILE A 61 -12.02 -0.37 -4.44
CA ILE A 61 -10.70 -0.26 -5.07
C ILE A 61 -9.83 -1.47 -4.74
N SER A 62 -9.85 -1.91 -3.48
CA SER A 62 -9.11 -3.11 -3.05
C SER A 62 -9.64 -4.38 -3.71
N SER A 63 -10.96 -4.48 -3.95
CA SER A 63 -11.55 -5.62 -4.65
C SER A 63 -11.10 -5.70 -6.10
N MET A 64 -10.91 -4.58 -6.79
CA MET A 64 -10.35 -4.58 -8.16
C MET A 64 -8.94 -5.19 -8.19
N VAL A 65 -8.11 -4.92 -7.18
CA VAL A 65 -6.78 -5.53 -7.04
C VAL A 65 -6.91 -7.03 -6.78
N LEU A 66 -7.80 -7.44 -5.86
CA LEU A 66 -8.04 -8.85 -5.54
C LEU A 66 -8.61 -9.62 -6.75
N THR A 67 -9.50 -9.02 -7.54
CA THR A 67 -9.99 -9.59 -8.79
C THR A 67 -8.85 -9.83 -9.75
N LYS A 68 -7.91 -8.88 -9.90
CA LYS A 68 -6.75 -9.10 -10.76
C LYS A 68 -5.84 -10.23 -10.27
N MET A 69 -5.68 -10.37 -8.95
CA MET A 69 -4.92 -11.49 -8.38
C MET A 69 -5.64 -12.83 -8.57
N LYS A 70 -6.97 -12.85 -8.43
CA LYS A 70 -7.81 -14.02 -8.75
C LYS A 70 -7.64 -14.44 -10.20
N GLU A 71 -7.83 -13.53 -11.16
CA GLU A 71 -7.65 -13.79 -12.59
C GLU A 71 -6.26 -14.38 -12.89
N THR A 72 -5.21 -13.82 -12.27
CA THR A 72 -3.83 -14.29 -12.43
C THR A 72 -3.68 -15.74 -11.94
N ALA A 73 -4.28 -16.07 -10.80
CA ALA A 73 -4.28 -17.43 -10.27
C ALA A 73 -5.11 -18.41 -11.11
N GLU A 74 -6.26 -17.96 -11.63
CA GLU A 74 -7.13 -18.76 -12.51
C GLU A 74 -6.45 -19.07 -13.84
N GLU A 75 -5.75 -18.10 -14.42
CA GLU A 75 -4.94 -18.27 -15.64
C GLU A 75 -3.83 -19.32 -15.42
N TYR A 76 -3.13 -19.25 -14.29
CA TYR A 76 -2.09 -20.21 -13.94
C TYR A 76 -2.65 -21.63 -13.69
N LEU A 77 -3.80 -21.75 -13.03
CA LEU A 77 -4.37 -23.04 -12.62
C LEU A 77 -5.30 -23.67 -13.66
N GLY A 78 -5.76 -22.90 -14.65
CA GLY A 78 -6.74 -23.34 -15.66
C GLY A 78 -8.14 -23.63 -15.08
N LYS A 79 -8.48 -23.08 -13.91
CA LYS A 79 -9.76 -23.30 -13.23
C LYS A 79 -10.16 -22.10 -12.38
N THR A 80 -11.44 -21.98 -12.09
CA THR A 80 -11.99 -20.94 -11.21
C THR A 80 -11.43 -21.05 -9.78
N VAL A 81 -11.08 -19.90 -9.21
CA VAL A 81 -10.61 -19.77 -7.82
C VAL A 81 -11.72 -19.12 -7.00
N THR A 82 -12.19 -19.84 -5.99
CA THR A 82 -13.30 -19.42 -5.12
C THR A 82 -12.86 -19.04 -3.73
N ASP A 83 -11.86 -19.71 -3.17
CA ASP A 83 -11.48 -19.59 -1.77
C ASP A 83 -10.09 -18.93 -1.65
N ALA A 84 -9.95 -18.04 -0.66
CA ALA A 84 -8.70 -17.33 -0.44
C ALA A 84 -8.42 -17.08 1.05
N VAL A 85 -7.14 -17.00 1.39
CA VAL A 85 -6.65 -16.36 2.62
C VAL A 85 -6.05 -15.02 2.21
N VAL A 86 -6.46 -13.95 2.88
CA VAL A 86 -5.98 -12.59 2.58
C VAL A 86 -5.19 -12.07 3.77
N THR A 87 -4.01 -11.50 3.52
CA THR A 87 -3.14 -10.97 4.56
C THR A 87 -3.45 -9.51 4.89
N VAL A 88 -3.23 -9.11 6.14
CA VAL A 88 -3.33 -7.72 6.62
C VAL A 88 -2.21 -7.40 7.61
N PRO A 89 -1.85 -6.12 7.82
CA PRO A 89 -0.91 -5.76 8.87
C PRO A 89 -1.38 -6.23 10.25
N ALA A 90 -0.46 -6.63 11.13
CA ALA A 90 -0.82 -7.14 12.45
C ALA A 90 -1.57 -6.10 13.32
N TYR A 91 -1.27 -4.81 13.13
CA TYR A 91 -1.92 -3.70 13.83
C TYR A 91 -3.30 -3.32 13.29
N PHE A 92 -3.80 -3.96 12.22
CA PHE A 92 -5.15 -3.69 11.70
C PHE A 92 -6.21 -4.03 12.75
N ASN A 93 -7.09 -3.07 13.01
CA ASN A 93 -8.23 -3.25 13.90
C ASN A 93 -9.38 -4.05 13.24
N ASN A 94 -10.43 -4.34 14.01
CA ASN A 94 -11.57 -5.14 13.54
C ASN A 94 -12.28 -4.52 12.32
N SER A 95 -12.42 -3.20 12.27
CA SER A 95 -13.06 -2.49 11.15
C SER A 95 -12.26 -2.69 9.86
N GLN A 96 -10.93 -2.51 9.91
CA GLN A 96 -10.05 -2.66 8.76
C GLN A 96 -9.98 -4.13 8.28
N ARG A 97 -9.98 -5.09 9.21
CA ARG A 97 -10.05 -6.52 8.89
C ARG A 97 -11.36 -6.87 8.20
N GLN A 98 -12.48 -6.36 8.71
CA GLN A 98 -13.79 -6.60 8.12
C GLN A 98 -13.89 -5.98 6.74
N ALA A 99 -13.44 -4.74 6.56
CA ALA A 99 -13.39 -4.06 5.27
C ALA A 99 -12.53 -4.80 4.24
N THR A 100 -11.38 -5.36 4.65
CA THR A 100 -10.54 -6.21 3.78
C THR A 100 -11.26 -7.50 3.39
N LYS A 101 -11.99 -8.12 4.33
CA LYS A 101 -12.81 -9.31 4.06
C LYS A 101 -13.95 -8.98 3.08
N ASP A 102 -14.56 -7.81 3.22
CA ASP A 102 -15.61 -7.33 2.33
C ASP A 102 -15.08 -7.05 0.92
N ALA A 103 -13.87 -6.48 0.78
CA ALA A 103 -13.19 -6.36 -0.50
C ALA A 103 -13.00 -7.72 -1.19
N GLY A 104 -12.63 -8.76 -0.44
CA GLY A 104 -12.55 -10.13 -0.97
C GLY A 104 -13.91 -10.66 -1.43
N ARG A 105 -14.98 -10.40 -0.67
CA ARG A 105 -16.34 -10.79 -1.09
C ARG A 105 -16.76 -10.08 -2.37
N ILE A 106 -16.49 -8.78 -2.51
CA ILE A 106 -16.78 -8.00 -3.73
C ILE A 106 -16.01 -8.56 -4.94
N ALA A 107 -14.79 -9.06 -4.73
CA ALA A 107 -13.99 -9.74 -5.76
C ALA A 107 -14.48 -11.17 -6.10
N GLY A 108 -15.57 -11.63 -5.49
CA GLY A 108 -16.08 -12.98 -5.68
C GLY A 108 -15.18 -14.06 -5.08
N LEU A 109 -14.54 -13.76 -3.95
CA LEU A 109 -13.74 -14.69 -3.16
C LEU A 109 -14.44 -14.98 -1.82
N ASN A 110 -14.48 -16.25 -1.45
CA ASN A 110 -14.75 -16.70 -0.09
C ASN A 110 -13.47 -16.57 0.75
N VAL A 111 -13.42 -15.51 1.55
CA VAL A 111 -12.26 -15.25 2.42
C VAL A 111 -12.33 -16.16 3.65
N LEU A 112 -11.61 -17.28 3.59
CA LEU A 112 -11.54 -18.31 4.64
C LEU A 112 -10.93 -17.75 5.93
N HIS A 113 -9.89 -16.94 5.79
CA HIS A 113 -9.17 -16.37 6.92
C HIS A 113 -8.52 -15.03 6.56
N ILE A 114 -8.50 -14.11 7.51
CA ILE A 114 -7.69 -12.90 7.46
C ILE A 114 -6.44 -13.16 8.30
N MET A 115 -5.29 -13.28 7.65
CA MET A 115 -4.03 -13.63 8.30
C MET A 115 -3.18 -12.38 8.53
N ASN A 116 -2.43 -12.33 9.63
CA ASN A 116 -1.44 -11.26 9.81
C ASN A 116 -0.27 -11.46 8.84
N GLU A 117 0.14 -10.41 8.14
CA GLU A 117 1.34 -10.36 7.28
C GLU A 117 2.58 -10.95 7.98
N PRO A 118 2.97 -10.54 9.21
CA PRO A 118 4.14 -11.11 9.87
C PRO A 118 3.96 -12.59 10.26
N THR A 119 2.74 -13.05 10.49
CA THR A 119 2.46 -14.48 10.72
C THR A 119 2.60 -15.28 9.43
N ALA A 120 2.11 -14.76 8.30
CA ALA A 120 2.30 -15.38 6.99
C ALA A 120 3.78 -15.50 6.63
N ALA A 121 4.57 -14.43 6.86
CA ALA A 121 6.01 -14.43 6.67
C ALA A 121 6.72 -15.46 7.58
N ALA A 122 6.33 -15.54 8.86
CA ALA A 122 6.89 -16.51 9.78
C ALA A 122 6.55 -17.96 9.42
N ILE A 123 5.33 -18.22 8.91
CA ILE A 123 4.95 -19.53 8.38
C ILE A 123 5.83 -19.88 7.17
N ALA A 124 5.96 -18.96 6.21
CA ALA A 124 6.80 -19.19 5.03
C ALA A 124 8.27 -19.50 5.40
N TYR A 125 8.82 -18.76 6.37
CA TYR A 125 10.16 -19.03 6.88
C TYR A 125 10.26 -20.37 7.64
N GLY A 126 9.28 -20.66 8.51
CA GLY A 126 9.24 -21.86 9.35
C GLY A 126 8.93 -23.15 8.61
N LEU A 127 8.31 -23.09 7.42
CA LEU A 127 8.11 -24.25 6.55
C LEU A 127 9.43 -24.78 5.97
N ASN A 128 10.38 -23.88 5.69
CA ASN A 128 11.66 -24.23 5.08
C ASN A 128 12.80 -24.40 6.10
N ASN A 129 12.62 -23.94 7.33
CA ASN A 129 13.66 -23.94 8.37
C ASN A 129 13.18 -24.66 9.63
N LYS A 130 14.06 -25.44 10.27
CA LYS A 130 13.79 -26.07 11.58
C LYS A 130 13.84 -25.01 12.69
N VAL A 131 12.80 -24.19 12.80
CA VAL A 131 12.68 -23.21 13.88
C VAL A 131 12.30 -23.93 15.17
N ARG A 132 13.14 -23.78 16.21
CA ARG A 132 12.92 -24.43 17.50
C ARG A 132 11.68 -23.86 18.18
N SER A 133 10.83 -24.72 18.73
CA SER A 133 9.72 -24.29 19.59
C SER A 133 10.26 -23.49 20.79
N GLY A 134 9.61 -22.37 21.10
CA GLY A 134 10.03 -21.38 22.09
C GLY A 134 10.91 -20.25 21.54
N SER A 135 11.20 -20.22 20.24
CA SER A 135 12.01 -19.16 19.64
C SER A 135 11.23 -17.85 19.52
N ASN A 136 11.91 -16.75 19.81
CA ASN A 136 11.47 -15.41 19.41
C ASN A 136 11.98 -15.13 18.00
N VAL A 137 11.09 -14.68 17.13
CA VAL A 137 11.38 -14.34 15.74
C VAL A 137 11.06 -12.87 15.53
N LEU A 138 12.00 -12.13 14.96
CA LEU A 138 11.77 -10.77 14.50
C LEU A 138 11.48 -10.81 13.00
N ILE A 139 10.34 -10.29 12.60
CA ILE A 139 9.99 -10.03 11.21
C ILE A 139 10.27 -8.56 10.94
N PHE A 140 11.05 -8.32 9.89
CA PHE A 140 11.44 -7.00 9.41
C PHE A 140 10.90 -6.86 7.97
N ASP A 141 9.86 -6.06 7.79
CA ASP A 141 9.15 -5.89 6.52
C ASP A 141 9.26 -4.44 6.04
N VAL A 142 10.01 -4.21 4.96
CA VAL A 142 10.14 -2.90 4.32
C VAL A 142 9.51 -3.01 2.94
N GLY A 143 8.29 -2.49 2.82
CA GLY A 143 7.53 -2.47 1.58
C GLY A 143 7.80 -1.22 0.74
N GLY A 144 6.93 -0.99 -0.24
CA GLY A 144 7.00 0.18 -1.12
C GLY A 144 6.73 1.51 -0.42
N GLY A 145 5.95 1.52 0.67
CA GLY A 145 5.62 2.76 1.40
C GLY A 145 5.28 2.55 2.88
N THR A 146 5.51 1.35 3.41
CA THR A 146 5.36 1.04 4.84
C THR A 146 6.55 0.23 5.31
N PHE A 147 6.93 0.48 6.56
CA PHE A 147 7.95 -0.26 7.28
C PHE A 147 7.33 -0.83 8.54
N ASP A 148 7.34 -2.14 8.69
CA ASP A 148 6.73 -2.86 9.79
C ASP A 148 7.74 -3.81 10.44
N VAL A 149 7.77 -3.79 11.78
CA VAL A 149 8.56 -4.71 12.60
C VAL A 149 7.63 -5.45 13.54
N SER A 150 7.73 -6.76 13.58
CA SER A 150 6.94 -7.59 14.49
C SER A 150 7.82 -8.60 15.20
N ILE A 151 7.65 -8.74 16.52
CA ILE A 151 8.24 -9.82 17.30
C ILE A 151 7.18 -10.89 17.50
N LEU A 152 7.50 -12.13 17.12
CA LEU A 152 6.64 -13.29 17.29
C LEU A 152 7.30 -14.30 18.22
N LEU A 153 6.50 -14.95 19.04
CA LEU A 153 6.89 -16.14 19.79
C LEU A 153 6.30 -17.36 19.08
N ILE A 154 7.17 -18.28 18.67
CA ILE A 154 6.75 -19.52 18.03
C ILE A 154 6.68 -20.61 19.09
N LYS A 155 5.48 -21.13 19.36
CA LYS A 155 5.25 -22.27 20.26
C LYS A 155 4.66 -23.42 19.44
N ASN A 156 5.48 -24.41 19.14
CA ASN A 156 5.11 -25.55 18.30
C ASN A 156 4.61 -25.05 16.93
N LYS A 157 3.32 -25.22 16.63
CA LYS A 157 2.67 -24.73 15.39
C LYS A 157 1.90 -23.42 15.57
N ASN A 158 1.97 -22.81 16.76
CA ASN A 158 1.29 -21.56 17.06
C ASN A 158 2.26 -20.38 16.95
N PHE A 159 1.82 -19.34 16.25
CA PHE A 159 2.57 -18.10 16.04
C PHE A 159 1.86 -16.99 16.80
N GLU A 160 2.48 -16.48 17.86
CA GLU A 160 1.90 -15.44 18.71
C GLU A 160 2.64 -14.11 18.47
N VAL A 161 1.93 -13.08 18.00
CA VAL A 161 2.49 -11.73 17.88
C VAL A 161 2.63 -11.12 19.28
N LYS A 162 3.85 -10.76 19.67
CA LYS A 162 4.16 -10.19 20.99
C LYS A 162 4.20 -8.67 20.98
N SER A 163 4.76 -8.10 19.93
CA SER A 163 4.82 -6.66 19.76
C SER A 163 4.94 -6.31 18.29
N THR A 164 4.43 -5.14 17.93
CA THR A 164 4.51 -4.58 16.59
C THR A 164 4.93 -3.11 16.69
N GLY A 165 5.75 -2.65 15.77
CA GLY A 165 6.12 -1.25 15.59
C GLY A 165 6.47 -0.99 14.14
N GLY A 166 6.87 0.22 13.81
CA GLY A 166 7.20 0.56 12.43
C GLY A 166 6.94 2.02 12.11
N ASN A 167 6.96 2.32 10.81
CA ASN A 167 6.59 3.61 10.24
C ASN A 167 5.67 3.37 9.04
N THR A 168 4.43 3.84 9.15
CA THR A 168 3.43 3.69 8.11
C THR A 168 3.68 4.57 6.88
N HIS A 169 4.72 5.40 6.88
CA HIS A 169 5.06 6.35 5.81
C HIS A 169 6.56 6.31 5.50
N LEU A 170 7.14 5.10 5.52
CA LEU A 170 8.52 4.86 5.12
C LEU A 170 8.58 3.62 4.25
N GLY A 171 9.19 3.70 3.08
CA GLY A 171 9.44 2.54 2.23
C GLY A 171 10.26 2.87 0.98
N GLY A 172 10.16 1.99 -0.02
CA GLY A 172 10.87 2.13 -1.29
C GLY A 172 10.62 3.45 -2.03
N GLU A 173 9.44 4.06 -1.88
CA GLU A 173 9.11 5.36 -2.48
C GLU A 173 10.00 6.49 -1.94
N ASP A 174 10.29 6.51 -0.64
CA ASP A 174 11.18 7.49 -0.04
C ASP A 174 12.61 7.34 -0.57
N PHE A 175 13.07 6.10 -0.76
CA PHE A 175 14.39 5.82 -1.33
C PHE A 175 14.46 6.32 -2.78
N ASN A 176 13.40 6.09 -3.56
CA ASN A 176 13.30 6.61 -4.91
C ASN A 176 13.31 8.14 -4.94
N ASN A 177 12.56 8.80 -4.05
CA ASN A 177 12.52 10.25 -3.97
C ASN A 177 13.91 10.82 -3.66
N ARG A 178 14.66 10.24 -2.72
CA ARG A 178 16.05 10.66 -2.46
C ARG A 178 16.98 10.47 -3.65
N MET A 179 16.82 9.41 -4.44
CA MET A 179 17.58 9.25 -5.67
C MET A 179 17.20 10.28 -6.72
N VAL A 180 15.90 10.58 -6.86
CA VAL A 180 15.41 11.63 -7.77
C VAL A 180 16.00 12.98 -7.40
N ASP A 181 15.91 13.39 -6.12
CA ASP A 181 16.47 14.65 -5.63
C ASP A 181 17.96 14.77 -5.95
N HIS A 182 18.73 13.71 -5.65
CA HIS A 182 20.17 13.67 -5.94
C HIS A 182 20.47 13.83 -7.44
N PHE A 183 19.75 13.14 -8.32
CA PHE A 183 20.00 13.25 -9.76
C PHE A 183 19.55 14.60 -10.32
N VAL A 184 18.51 15.23 -9.75
CA VAL A 184 18.13 16.59 -10.10
C VAL A 184 19.28 17.55 -9.81
N GLU A 185 19.88 17.50 -8.63
CA GLU A 185 21.03 18.32 -8.26
C GLU A 185 22.21 18.09 -9.21
N VAL A 186 22.63 16.83 -9.41
CA VAL A 186 23.77 16.48 -10.28
C VAL A 186 23.56 16.92 -11.73
N ILE A 187 22.33 16.79 -12.25
CA ILE A 187 21.99 17.24 -13.60
C ILE A 187 22.05 18.77 -13.66
N CYS A 188 21.44 19.48 -12.72
CA CYS A 188 21.50 20.94 -12.68
C CYS A 188 22.95 21.45 -12.68
N ASP A 189 23.82 20.90 -11.83
CA ASP A 189 25.22 21.30 -11.73
C ASP A 189 25.98 21.10 -13.05
N LYS A 190 25.91 19.91 -13.64
CA LYS A 190 26.61 19.60 -14.90
C LYS A 190 26.13 20.44 -16.08
N TRP A 191 24.84 20.78 -16.11
CA TRP A 191 24.27 21.55 -17.20
C TRP A 191 24.58 23.04 -17.07
N ILE A 192 24.68 23.57 -15.83
CA ILE A 192 25.22 24.91 -15.57
C ILE A 192 26.68 25.00 -16.07
N GLU A 193 27.51 23.99 -15.79
CA GLU A 193 28.90 23.92 -16.28
C GLU A 193 28.99 23.91 -17.82
N SER A 194 27.97 23.39 -18.52
CA SER A 194 27.92 23.33 -19.99
C SER A 194 27.53 24.65 -20.67
N GLY A 195 27.26 25.72 -19.91
CA GLY A 195 26.94 27.05 -20.44
C GLY A 195 25.49 27.25 -20.88
N LEU A 196 24.59 26.32 -20.56
CA LEU A 196 23.14 26.53 -20.73
C LEU A 196 22.61 27.41 -19.59
N THR A 197 22.19 28.63 -19.92
CA THR A 197 21.76 29.65 -18.94
C THR A 197 20.27 29.59 -18.59
N SER A 198 19.50 28.69 -19.22
CA SER A 198 18.11 28.46 -18.83
C SER A 198 17.66 27.05 -19.20
N ILE A 199 17.33 26.26 -18.18
CA ILE A 199 16.53 25.04 -18.33
C ILE A 199 15.39 25.15 -17.31
N SER A 200 14.16 25.16 -17.80
CA SER A 200 13.02 24.78 -16.98
C SER A 200 13.15 23.27 -16.72
N CYS A 201 13.75 22.89 -15.59
CA CYS A 201 13.91 21.50 -15.22
C CYS A 201 12.54 20.96 -14.78
N PHE A 202 11.70 20.63 -15.77
CA PHE A 202 10.46 19.92 -15.52
C PHE A 202 10.78 18.47 -15.23
N VAL A 203 11.11 18.16 -13.98
CA VAL A 203 10.82 16.82 -13.52
C VAL A 203 9.30 16.73 -13.51
N LEU A 204 8.73 15.96 -14.44
CA LEU A 204 7.34 15.52 -14.35
C LEU A 204 7.25 14.56 -13.15
N ILE A 205 7.38 15.08 -11.93
CA ILE A 205 6.96 14.39 -10.72
C ILE A 205 5.44 14.52 -10.75
N PRO A 206 4.69 13.42 -10.95
CA PRO A 206 3.26 13.49 -10.83
C PRO A 206 2.96 13.60 -9.33
N ASP A 207 3.00 14.82 -8.76
CA ASP A 207 2.11 15.29 -7.68
C ASP A 207 2.55 16.53 -6.89
N GLU A 208 3.71 17.13 -7.18
CA GLU A 208 4.00 18.44 -6.63
C GLU A 208 3.86 19.49 -7.72
N GLY A 209 2.85 20.35 -7.57
CA GLY A 209 2.64 21.50 -8.46
C GLY A 209 3.95 22.25 -8.69
N LYS A 210 4.13 22.74 -9.92
CA LYS A 210 5.31 23.47 -10.43
C LYS A 210 6.15 24.08 -9.31
N LYS A 211 7.21 23.39 -8.89
CA LYS A 211 8.32 24.06 -8.21
C LYS A 211 9.15 24.69 -9.31
N ASP A 212 8.86 25.97 -9.58
CA ASP A 212 9.83 26.80 -10.28
C ASP A 212 11.03 26.92 -9.32
N VAL A 213 12.07 26.13 -9.57
CA VAL A 213 13.38 26.38 -8.95
C VAL A 213 13.97 27.55 -9.70
N ALA A 214 13.73 28.75 -9.19
CA ALA A 214 14.52 29.91 -9.58
C ALA A 214 15.92 29.75 -8.99
N LEU A 215 16.94 29.92 -9.84
CA LEU A 215 18.34 30.07 -9.41
C LEU A 215 18.51 31.36 -8.61
#